data_AF-A0A419G6M9-F1
#
_entry.id   AF-A0A419G6M9-F1
#
_cell.length_a   1.000
_cell.length_b   1.000
_cell.length_c   1.000
_cell.angle_alpha   90.00
_cell.angle_beta   90.00
_cell.angle_gamma   90.00
#
_symmetry.space_group_name_H-M   'P 1'
#
loop_
_entity.id
_entity.type
_entity.pdbx_description
1 polymer ?
#
loop_
_entity_poly.entity_id
_entity_poly.type
_entity_poly.pdbx_seq_one_letter_code
_entity_poly.pdbx_strand_id
1 'polypeptide(L)'
;MEIYPELMPVTAGNFEKLVQSNFYDGLVFHRVEDWVIQGGDPKGNGTGGPGWTIPLETSPKLKNVRGAVAMARSKNPDSAGSQFYILKKDASSLDGKYAVFGKVIKGMEVVDQIAKGDRMISVREQ
;
A
#
# COMPACT_ATOMS: atom_id res chain seq x y z
N MET A 1 4.80 -9.80 -4.29
CA MET A 1 3.35 -9.61 -4.13
C MET A 1 2.72 -9.68 -5.52
N GLU A 2 1.42 -9.91 -5.61
CA GLU A 2 0.67 -9.81 -6.85
C GLU A 2 -0.13 -8.49 -6.86
N ILE A 3 -0.22 -7.84 -8.02
CA ILE A 3 -0.98 -6.61 -8.24
C ILE A 3 -2.11 -6.90 -9.25
N TYR A 4 -3.22 -6.18 -9.15
CA TYR A 4 -4.44 -6.42 -9.93
C TYR A 4 -4.77 -5.27 -10.90
N PRO A 5 -3.94 -5.00 -11.93
CA PRO A 5 -4.13 -3.85 -12.83
C PRO A 5 -5.44 -3.92 -13.63
N GLU A 6 -5.93 -5.12 -13.98
CA GLU A 6 -7.21 -5.30 -14.67
C GLU A 6 -8.44 -4.87 -13.84
N LEU A 7 -8.33 -4.95 -12.51
CA LEU A 7 -9.40 -4.57 -11.59
C LEU A 7 -9.23 -3.16 -11.05
N MET A 8 -7.98 -2.68 -11.01
CA MET A 8 -7.57 -1.44 -10.34
C MET A 8 -6.57 -0.65 -11.19
N PRO A 9 -6.89 -0.31 -12.47
CA PRO A 9 -5.91 0.24 -13.41
C PRO A 9 -5.30 1.56 -12.95
N VAL A 10 -6.07 2.44 -12.29
CA VAL A 10 -5.55 3.73 -11.81
C VAL A 10 -4.60 3.52 -10.63
N THR A 11 -5.01 2.70 -9.68
CA THR A 11 -4.25 2.47 -8.44
C THR A 11 -2.99 1.65 -8.70
N ALA A 12 -3.12 0.54 -9.42
CA ALA A 12 -2.02 -0.33 -9.79
C ALA A 12 -1.03 0.41 -10.69
N GLY A 13 -1.50 1.10 -11.73
CA GLY A 13 -0.62 1.86 -12.62
C GLY A 13 0.15 2.99 -11.91
N ASN A 14 -0.47 3.66 -10.93
CA ASN A 14 0.24 4.62 -10.09
C ASN A 14 1.32 3.96 -9.23
N PHE A 15 1.04 2.80 -8.63
CA PHE A 15 2.01 2.06 -7.84
C PHE A 15 3.18 1.57 -8.71
N GLU A 16 2.90 0.97 -9.86
CA GLU A 16 3.91 0.51 -10.84
C GLU A 16 4.80 1.67 -11.31
N LYS A 17 4.23 2.83 -11.65
CA LYS A 17 5.00 4.03 -12.01
C LYS A 17 5.97 4.45 -10.90
N LEU A 18 5.55 4.38 -9.64
CA LEU A 18 6.40 4.70 -8.49
C LEU A 18 7.48 3.63 -8.29
N VAL A 19 7.15 2.35 -8.49
CA VAL A 19 8.12 1.24 -8.44
C VAL A 19 9.19 1.39 -9.53
N GLN A 20 8.79 1.65 -10.77
CA GLN A 20 9.68 1.83 -11.93
C GLN A 20 10.63 3.03 -11.79
N SER A 21 10.22 4.05 -11.03
CA SER A 21 11.06 5.22 -10.71
C SER A 21 11.93 5.03 -9.46
N ASN A 22 11.96 3.83 -8.87
CA ASN A 22 12.65 3.52 -7.61
C ASN A 22 12.18 4.41 -6.44
N PHE A 23 10.96 4.95 -6.51
CA PHE A 23 10.45 5.92 -5.53
C PHE A 23 10.45 5.39 -4.09
N TYR A 24 10.18 4.09 -3.93
CA TYR A 24 10.05 3.45 -2.63
C TYR A 24 11.38 3.07 -1.98
N ASP A 25 12.50 3.18 -2.69
CA ASP A 25 13.81 2.75 -2.20
C ASP A 25 14.26 3.60 -1.02
N GLY A 26 14.65 2.91 0.05
CA GLY A 26 15.07 3.53 1.31
C GLY A 26 13.93 4.08 2.18
N LEU A 27 12.68 4.10 1.69
CA LEU A 27 11.53 4.57 2.46
C LEU A 27 11.19 3.60 3.59
N VAL A 28 10.58 4.12 4.66
CA VAL A 28 10.30 3.37 5.89
C VAL A 28 8.84 2.97 6.01
N PHE A 29 8.59 1.89 6.74
CA PHE A 29 7.30 1.61 7.36
C PHE A 29 7.13 2.48 8.61
N HIS A 30 6.53 3.65 8.44
CA HIS A 30 6.40 4.66 9.51
C HIS A 30 5.28 4.34 10.50
N ARG A 31 4.32 3.49 10.12
CA ARG A 31 3.23 3.03 10.99
C ARG A 31 3.15 1.51 10.94
N VAL A 32 3.31 0.89 12.11
CA VAL A 32 3.27 -0.56 12.31
C VAL A 32 2.43 -0.84 13.54
N GLU A 33 1.39 -1.64 13.36
CA GLU A 33 0.46 -2.08 14.39
C GLU A 33 0.22 -3.60 14.24
N ASP A 34 -0.47 -4.21 15.21
CA ASP A 34 -0.72 -5.66 15.22
C ASP A 34 -1.50 -6.18 14.00
N TRP A 35 -2.22 -5.30 13.31
CA TRP A 35 -3.11 -5.65 12.20
C TRP A 35 -2.67 -5.06 10.85
N VAL A 36 -1.70 -4.15 10.81
CA VAL A 36 -1.30 -3.44 9.59
C VAL A 36 0.12 -2.89 9.66
N ILE A 37 0.80 -2.91 8.53
CA ILE A 37 2.00 -2.10 8.30
C ILE A 37 1.72 -1.09 7.19
N GLN A 38 2.19 0.14 7.34
CA GLN A 38 1.99 1.23 6.40
C GLN A 38 3.31 1.95 6.13
N GLY A 39 3.60 2.15 4.85
CA GLY A 39 4.84 2.73 4.34
C GLY A 39 4.58 3.58 3.09
N GLY A 40 5.64 3.86 2.34
CA GLY A 40 5.55 4.62 1.09
C GLY A 40 5.42 6.13 1.27
N ASP A 41 5.76 6.64 2.45
CA ASP A 41 5.87 8.09 2.71
C ASP A 41 7.32 8.55 2.54
N PRO A 42 7.64 9.44 1.58
CA PRO A 42 8.99 10.00 1.43
C PRO A 42 9.48 10.82 2.62
N LYS A 43 8.58 11.34 3.47
CA LYS A 43 8.92 12.03 4.72
C LYS A 43 9.04 11.10 5.93
N GLY A 44 8.59 9.84 5.80
CA GLY A 44 8.60 8.85 6.88
C GLY A 44 7.78 9.22 8.13
N ASN A 45 6.84 10.15 8.04
CA ASN A 45 6.08 10.67 9.19
C ASN A 45 4.55 10.67 8.99
N GLY A 46 4.08 10.06 7.90
CA GLY A 46 2.68 9.97 7.48
C GLY A 46 2.17 11.13 6.62
N THR A 47 2.98 12.14 6.31
CA THR A 47 2.50 13.40 5.67
C THR A 47 3.03 13.67 4.27
N GLY A 48 3.97 12.88 3.77
CA GLY A 48 4.46 13.01 2.40
C GLY A 48 3.68 12.17 1.39
N GLY A 49 4.04 12.40 0.13
CA GLY A 49 3.44 11.78 -1.04
C GLY A 49 4.28 12.07 -2.29
N PRO A 50 3.85 11.62 -3.47
CA PRO A 50 4.64 11.69 -4.69
C PRO A 50 4.54 13.05 -5.40
N GLY A 51 3.74 13.98 -4.88
CA GLY A 51 3.46 15.29 -5.49
C GLY A 51 2.15 15.36 -6.26
N TRP A 52 1.37 14.27 -6.30
CA TRP A 52 0.03 14.20 -6.86
C TRP A 52 -0.86 13.26 -6.05
N THR A 53 -2.16 13.25 -6.37
CA THR A 53 -3.14 12.31 -5.81
C THR A 53 -3.89 11.58 -6.92
N ILE A 54 -4.46 10.43 -6.57
CA ILE A 54 -5.34 9.62 -7.42
C ILE A 54 -6.73 9.47 -6.78
N PRO A 55 -7.79 9.30 -7.59
CA PRO A 55 -9.15 9.08 -7.08
C PRO A 55 -9.27 7.73 -6.36
N LEU A 56 -10.27 7.60 -5.48
CA LEU A 56 -10.62 6.32 -4.88
C LEU A 56 -11.19 5.38 -5.95
N GLU A 57 -10.45 4.30 -6.20
CA GLU A 57 -10.87 3.19 -7.04
C GLU A 57 -11.22 2.00 -6.13
N THR A 58 -12.32 1.29 -6.40
CA THR A 58 -12.70 0.11 -5.60
C THR A 58 -13.31 -0.97 -6.48
N SER A 59 -13.10 -2.23 -6.09
CA SER A 59 -13.71 -3.38 -6.74
C SER A 59 -14.39 -4.27 -5.69
N PRO A 60 -15.65 -4.70 -5.88
CA PRO A 60 -16.33 -5.59 -4.93
C PRO A 60 -15.67 -6.97 -4.82
N LYS A 61 -14.82 -7.34 -5.80
CA LYS A 61 -14.04 -8.59 -5.80
C LYS A 61 -12.82 -8.54 -4.88
N LEU A 62 -12.37 -7.35 -4.51
CA LEU A 62 -11.17 -7.14 -3.70
C LEU A 62 -11.58 -6.74 -2.29
N LYS A 63 -10.99 -7.41 -1.30
CA LYS A 63 -11.35 -7.30 0.12
C LYS A 63 -10.12 -7.06 0.97
N ASN A 64 -10.30 -6.36 2.09
CA ASN A 64 -9.30 -6.09 3.11
C ASN A 64 -9.11 -7.32 4.01
N VAL A 65 -8.58 -8.39 3.42
CA VAL A 65 -8.18 -9.61 4.13
C VAL A 65 -6.69 -9.58 4.45
N ARG A 66 -6.22 -10.47 5.33
CA ARG A 66 -4.80 -10.64 5.63
C ARG A 66 -3.99 -10.80 4.32
N GLY A 67 -2.91 -10.03 4.24
CA GLY A 67 -2.03 -9.91 3.09
C GLY A 67 -2.52 -8.96 2.00
N ALA A 68 -3.72 -8.37 2.10
CA ALA A 68 -4.17 -7.36 1.14
C ALA A 68 -3.25 -6.14 1.17
N VAL A 69 -2.94 -5.63 -0.02
CA VAL A 69 -2.18 -4.41 -0.26
C VAL A 69 -3.14 -3.34 -0.75
N ALA A 70 -3.18 -2.20 -0.06
CA ALA A 70 -4.11 -1.12 -0.37
C ALA A 70 -3.47 0.26 -0.20
N MET A 71 -3.97 1.23 -0.95
CA MET A 71 -3.49 2.61 -0.82
C MET A 71 -4.01 3.27 0.46
N ALA A 72 -3.11 3.92 1.19
CA ALA A 72 -3.48 4.83 2.26
C ALA A 72 -3.89 6.19 1.68
N ARG A 73 -4.78 6.88 2.40
CA ARG A 73 -5.31 8.20 2.01
C ARG A 73 -5.59 9.04 3.24
N SER A 74 -5.77 10.35 3.02
CA SER A 74 -6.32 11.24 4.04
C SER A 74 -7.84 11.07 4.19
N LYS A 75 -8.49 12.00 4.89
CA LYS A 75 -9.96 12.03 5.00
C LYS A 75 -10.66 12.09 3.65
N ASN A 76 -10.08 12.80 2.67
CA ASN A 76 -10.62 12.85 1.32
C ASN A 76 -10.41 11.49 0.61
N PRO A 77 -11.46 10.82 0.10
CA PRO A 77 -11.34 9.61 -0.71
C PRO A 77 -10.30 9.72 -1.84
N ASP A 78 -10.24 10.87 -2.52
CA ASP A 78 -9.41 11.10 -3.72
C ASP A 78 -8.04 11.69 -3.39
N SER A 79 -7.43 11.23 -2.29
CA SER A 79 -6.16 11.75 -1.78
C SER A 79 -5.07 10.70 -1.61
N ALA A 80 -5.29 9.47 -2.12
CA ALA A 80 -4.24 8.48 -2.19
C ALA A 80 -3.10 9.01 -3.09
N GLY A 81 -1.85 8.70 -2.72
CA GLY A 81 -0.67 9.17 -3.42
C GLY A 81 0.35 8.04 -3.59
N SER A 82 1.31 7.96 -2.67
CA SER A 82 2.36 6.92 -2.68
C SER A 82 2.26 5.97 -1.49
N GLN A 83 1.61 6.40 -0.40
CA GLN A 83 1.52 5.58 0.80
C GLN A 83 0.59 4.39 0.57
N PHE A 84 1.03 3.21 0.99
CA PHE A 84 0.27 1.97 0.95
C PHE A 84 0.38 1.24 2.28
N TYR A 85 -0.52 0.30 2.51
CA TYR A 85 -0.50 -0.59 3.65
C TYR A 85 -0.64 -2.05 3.25
N ILE A 86 -0.13 -2.93 4.11
CA ILE A 86 -0.30 -4.38 4.04
C ILE A 86 -0.97 -4.84 5.33
N LEU A 87 -2.06 -5.60 5.19
CA LEU A 87 -2.79 -6.12 6.34
C LEU A 87 -2.14 -7.36 6.94
N LYS A 88 -1.88 -7.33 8.25
CA LYS A 88 -1.53 -8.49 9.07
C LYS A 88 -2.77 -9.25 9.54
N LYS A 89 -3.95 -8.64 9.56
CA LYS A 89 -5.22 -9.30 9.93
C LYS A 89 -6.33 -8.81 9.02
N ASP A 90 -7.43 -9.56 8.93
CA ASP A 90 -8.62 -9.12 8.20
C ASP A 90 -9.16 -7.81 8.81
N ALA A 91 -9.61 -6.90 7.94
CA ALA A 91 -10.12 -5.58 8.28
C ALA A 91 -11.32 -5.22 7.38
N SER A 92 -12.36 -6.05 7.42
CA SER A 92 -13.57 -5.90 6.59
C SER A 92 -14.27 -4.54 6.72
N SER A 93 -14.07 -3.83 7.83
CA SER A 93 -14.59 -2.46 8.04
C SER A 93 -14.02 -1.43 7.05
N LEU A 94 -12.92 -1.76 6.36
CA LEU A 94 -12.26 -0.96 5.33
C LEU A 94 -12.74 -1.27 3.90
N ASP A 95 -13.52 -2.32 3.70
CA ASP A 95 -14.01 -2.72 2.39
C ASP A 95 -14.81 -1.60 1.71
N GLY A 96 -14.49 -1.34 0.45
CA GLY A 96 -15.08 -0.24 -0.34
C GLY A 96 -14.68 1.17 0.11
N LYS A 97 -13.80 1.32 1.12
CA LYS A 97 -13.34 2.63 1.62
C LYS A 97 -11.88 2.93 1.26
N TYR A 98 -11.14 1.90 0.88
CA TYR A 98 -9.73 1.94 0.50
C TYR A 98 -9.50 1.08 -0.73
N ALA A 99 -8.61 1.53 -1.60
CA ALA A 99 -8.29 0.86 -2.86
C ALA A 99 -7.36 -0.33 -2.60
N VAL A 100 -7.93 -1.53 -2.42
CA VAL A 100 -7.17 -2.79 -2.45
C VAL A 100 -6.76 -3.05 -3.89
N PHE A 101 -5.47 -3.15 -4.15
CA PHE A 101 -4.93 -3.30 -5.51
C PHE A 101 -3.94 -4.45 -5.64
N GLY A 102 -3.62 -5.14 -4.55
CA GLY A 102 -2.74 -6.29 -4.60
C GLY A 102 -2.86 -7.20 -3.38
N LYS A 103 -2.06 -8.26 -3.37
CA LYS A 103 -1.96 -9.20 -2.26
C LYS A 103 -0.56 -9.77 -2.11
N VAL A 104 -0.11 -9.93 -0.88
CA VAL A 104 1.11 -10.68 -0.57
C VAL A 104 0.85 -12.17 -0.82
N ILE A 105 1.57 -12.72 -1.80
CA ILE A 105 1.50 -14.14 -2.21
C ILE A 105 2.57 -15.01 -1.53
N LYS A 106 3.68 -14.40 -1.10
CA LYS A 106 4.83 -15.03 -0.42
C LYS A 106 5.46 -13.99 0.52
N GLY A 107 6.06 -14.43 1.63
CA GLY A 107 6.74 -13.53 2.57
C GLY A 107 5.82 -12.88 3.62
N MET A 108 4.67 -13.47 3.92
CA MET A 108 3.78 -12.95 4.98
C MET A 108 4.43 -13.03 6.36
N GLU A 109 5.28 -14.03 6.60
CA GLU A 109 6.10 -14.18 7.79
C GLU A 109 7.11 -13.03 7.97
N VAL A 110 7.56 -12.42 6.87
CA VAL A 110 8.40 -11.21 6.89
C VAL A 110 7.53 -10.00 7.22
N VAL A 111 6.36 -9.87 6.58
CA VAL A 111 5.38 -8.81 6.88
C VAL A 111 5.00 -8.79 8.36
N ASP A 112 4.84 -9.96 8.98
CA ASP A 112 4.50 -10.05 10.41
C ASP A 112 5.61 -9.53 11.33
N GLN A 113 6.87 -9.66 10.91
CA GLN A 113 8.06 -9.29 11.68
C GLN A 113 8.50 -7.83 11.47
N ILE A 114 7.98 -7.15 10.45
CA ILE A 114 8.30 -5.75 10.19
C ILE A 114 8.02 -4.90 11.43
N ALA A 115 9.04 -4.15 11.84
CA ALA A 115 8.99 -3.19 12.94
C ALA A 115 8.89 -1.75 12.41
N LYS A 116 8.42 -0.85 13.27
CA LYS A 116 8.34 0.58 12.92
C LYS A 116 9.75 1.11 12.62
N GLY A 117 9.91 1.73 11.45
CA GLY A 117 11.18 2.27 10.98
C GLY A 117 11.98 1.34 10.08
N ASP A 118 11.56 0.09 9.90
CA ASP A 118 12.17 -0.81 8.91
C ASP A 118 12.09 -0.22 7.51
N ARG A 119 13.14 -0.45 6.72
CA ARG A 119 13.34 0.16 5.41
C ARG A 119 13.01 -0.81 4.28
N MET A 120 12.32 -0.31 3.27
CA MET A 120 12.26 -0.95 1.96
C MET A 120 13.60 -0.72 1.26
N ILE A 121 14.44 -1.76 1.17
CA ILE A 121 15.75 -1.65 0.51
C ILE A 121 15.55 -1.35 -0.99
N SER A 122 14.66 -2.13 -1.62
CA SER A 122 14.28 -1.96 -3.01
C SER A 122 12.86 -2.47 -3.23
N VAL A 123 12.08 -1.81 -4.06
CA VAL A 123 10.80 -2.34 -4.57
C VAL A 123 10.92 -2.47 -6.09
N ARG A 124 10.68 -3.67 -6.63
CA ARG A 124 10.87 -4.00 -8.05
C ARG A 124 9.75 -4.91 -8.55
N GLU A 125 9.46 -4.80 -9.83
CA GLU A 125 8.68 -5.80 -10.58
C GLU A 125 9.56 -7.06 -10.79
N GLN A 126 8.95 -8.24 -10.69
CA GLN A 126 9.61 -9.54 -10.96
C GLN A 126 9.11 -10.08 -12.30
#